data_AF-A0A533YI98-F1
#
_entry.id   AF-A0A533YI98-F1
#
_cell.length_a   1.000
_cell.length_b   1.000
_cell.length_c   1.000
_cell.angle_alpha   90.00
_cell.angle_beta   90.00
_cell.angle_gamma   90.00
#
_symmetry.space_group_name_H-M   'P 1'
#
loop_
_entity.id
_entity.type
_entity.pdbx_description
1 polymer ?
#
loop_
_entity_poly.entity_id
_entity_poly.type
_entity_poly.pdbx_seq_one_letter_code
_entity_poly.pdbx_strand_id
1 'polypeptide(L)'
;MPTVKLVTTLVLAILATIGCATHPGMKYHGGGEPGSPALDRGLKEITALIEKTVQDPEQAKQARGIVEEIVAEVKQSIQQNPQFHQRLYELNSTYEATPEEFTKILDDLNNDRMRTATKILGLRFKMIARLTAQEWKALSEGMALSRNRYRHGT
;
A
#
# COMPACT_ATOMS: atom_id res chain seq x y z
N MET A 1 21.24 24.65 6.10
CA MET A 1 19.79 24.31 6.08
C MET A 1 19.49 23.30 4.97
N PRO A 2 19.76 21.99 5.17
CA PRO A 2 19.53 20.95 4.14
C PRO A 2 18.21 20.18 4.31
N THR A 3 17.56 20.30 5.49
CA THR A 3 16.36 19.53 5.87
C THR A 3 15.10 19.97 5.14
N VAL A 4 14.96 21.26 4.82
CA VAL A 4 13.78 21.78 4.11
C VAL A 4 13.72 21.27 2.67
N LYS A 5 14.87 21.18 1.97
CA LYS A 5 14.93 20.66 0.59
C LYS A 5 14.62 19.17 0.50
N LEU A 6 14.97 18.37 1.53
CA LEU A 6 14.70 16.93 1.55
C LEU A 6 13.20 16.61 1.73
N VAL A 7 12.51 17.42 2.53
CA VAL A 7 11.07 17.29 2.79
C VAL A 7 10.25 17.71 1.56
N THR A 8 10.67 18.74 0.83
CA THR A 8 10.00 19.16 -0.42
C THR A 8 10.11 18.08 -1.51
N THR A 9 11.25 17.39 -1.62
CA THR A 9 11.43 16.30 -2.61
C THR A 9 10.61 15.05 -2.27
N LEU A 10 10.41 14.74 -0.99
CA LEU A 10 9.60 13.60 -0.55
C LEU A 10 8.10 13.84 -0.73
N VAL A 11 7.63 15.09 -0.56
CA VAL A 11 6.23 15.47 -0.78
C VAL A 11 5.89 15.52 -2.29
N LEU A 12 6.82 15.94 -3.14
CA LEU A 12 6.65 15.91 -4.60
C LEU A 12 6.56 14.48 -5.17
N ALA A 13 7.23 13.50 -4.55
CA ALA A 13 7.09 12.09 -4.94
C ALA A 13 5.71 11.49 -4.60
N ILE A 14 5.00 12.05 -3.62
CA ILE A 14 3.64 11.64 -3.23
C ILE A 14 2.59 12.33 -4.11
N LEU A 15 2.86 13.53 -4.63
CA LEU A 15 1.96 14.22 -5.57
C LEU A 15 2.01 13.64 -6.99
N ALA A 16 3.10 12.95 -7.38
CA ALA A 16 3.21 12.28 -8.67
C ALA A 16 2.32 11.02 -8.80
N THR A 17 1.68 10.54 -7.73
CA THR A 17 0.73 9.41 -7.79
C THR A 17 -0.71 9.83 -8.08
N ILE A 18 -0.98 11.13 -8.28
CA ILE A 18 -2.33 11.64 -8.60
C ILE A 18 -2.54 11.79 -10.12
N GLY A 19 -1.50 11.65 -10.95
CA GLY A 19 -1.68 11.50 -12.39
C GLY A 19 -0.45 11.88 -13.19
N CYS A 20 0.25 10.86 -13.69
CA CYS A 20 1.06 10.92 -14.91
C CYS A 20 1.14 9.51 -15.50
N ALA A 21 0.49 9.33 -16.65
CA ALA A 21 0.66 8.28 -17.66
C ALA A 21 1.30 6.94 -17.23
N THR A 22 0.47 5.89 -17.20
CA THR A 22 0.93 4.51 -17.40
C THR A 22 1.64 4.39 -18.76
N HIS A 23 2.92 4.03 -18.77
CA HIS A 23 3.58 3.52 -19.98
C HIS A 23 2.79 2.32 -20.55
N PRO A 24 2.64 2.20 -21.89
CA PRO A 24 2.00 1.06 -22.51
C PRO A 24 2.91 -0.16 -22.34
N GLY A 25 2.63 -0.97 -21.31
CA GLY A 25 3.45 -2.12 -20.93
C GLY A 25 3.38 -2.48 -19.45
N MET A 26 2.93 -1.56 -18.59
CA MET A 26 2.64 -1.88 -17.19
C MET A 26 1.25 -2.54 -17.10
N LYS A 27 1.22 -3.88 -17.16
CA LYS A 27 0.16 -4.65 -16.50
C LYS A 27 -0.07 -4.04 -15.12
N TYR A 28 -1.30 -3.93 -14.66
CA TYR A 28 -1.67 -3.50 -13.31
C TYR A 28 -0.76 -4.19 -12.26
N HIS A 29 0.37 -3.56 -11.91
CA HIS A 29 1.39 -4.10 -11.00
C HIS A 29 1.51 -3.22 -9.76
N GLY A 30 0.35 -2.74 -9.28
CA GLY A 30 0.24 -1.99 -8.03
C GLY A 30 -0.63 -2.68 -6.97
N GLY A 31 -1.56 -3.54 -7.40
CA GLY A 31 -2.32 -4.42 -6.53
C GLY A 31 -2.19 -5.81 -7.11
N GLY A 32 -1.56 -6.73 -6.38
CA GLY A 32 -1.60 -8.14 -6.79
C GLY A 32 -3.04 -8.56 -7.01
N GLU A 33 -3.29 -9.51 -7.90
CA GLU A 33 -4.63 -10.08 -8.03
C GLU A 33 -5.13 -10.54 -6.65
N PRO A 34 -6.44 -10.47 -6.37
CA PRO A 34 -7.00 -11.09 -5.17
C PRO A 34 -6.53 -12.54 -5.09
N GLY A 35 -5.80 -12.90 -4.03
CA GLY A 35 -5.23 -14.24 -3.88
C GLY A 35 -3.89 -14.48 -4.61
N SER A 36 -3.21 -13.43 -5.08
CA SER A 36 -1.91 -13.59 -5.74
C SER A 36 -0.86 -14.21 -4.78
N PRO A 37 -0.14 -15.26 -5.21
CA PRO A 37 0.92 -15.89 -4.42
C PRO A 37 2.03 -14.92 -3.97
N ALA A 38 2.16 -13.78 -4.65
CA ALA A 38 3.12 -12.74 -4.33
C ALA A 38 2.86 -12.05 -2.99
N LEU A 39 1.59 -11.76 -2.65
CA LEU A 39 1.24 -11.12 -1.37
C LEU A 39 1.49 -12.06 -0.20
N ASP A 40 1.07 -13.33 -0.32
CA ASP A 40 1.29 -14.33 0.73
C ASP A 40 2.78 -14.66 0.89
N ARG A 41 3.56 -14.66 -0.20
CA ARG A 41 5.02 -14.79 -0.14
C ARG A 41 5.65 -13.59 0.55
N GLY A 42 5.24 -12.37 0.21
CA GLY A 42 5.72 -11.14 0.85
C GLY A 42 5.43 -11.12 2.35
N LEU A 43 4.23 -11.54 2.77
CA LEU A 43 3.88 -11.68 4.18
C LEU A 43 4.80 -12.66 4.91
N LYS A 44 5.06 -13.84 4.32
CA LYS A 44 6.00 -14.83 4.89
C LYS A 44 7.41 -14.27 5.02
N GLU A 45 7.91 -13.60 3.98
CA GLU A 45 9.24 -12.97 3.99
C GLU A 45 9.37 -11.90 5.08
N ILE A 46 8.38 -11.02 5.21
CA ILE A 46 8.38 -9.97 6.23
C ILE A 46 8.24 -10.56 7.63
N THR A 47 7.43 -11.59 7.81
CA THR A 47 7.29 -12.29 9.10
C THR A 47 8.61 -12.90 9.55
N ALA A 48 9.29 -13.62 8.66
CA ALA A 48 10.62 -14.19 8.95
C ALA A 48 11.67 -13.09 9.23
N LEU A 49 11.57 -11.95 8.56
CA LEU A 49 12.43 -10.80 8.82
C LEU A 49 12.17 -10.20 10.21
N ILE A 50 10.92 -10.09 10.65
CA ILE A 50 10.56 -9.63 12.00
C ILE A 50 11.17 -10.56 13.05
N GLU A 51 10.98 -11.87 12.91
CA GLU A 51 11.52 -12.87 13.84
C GLU A 51 13.05 -12.82 13.94
N LYS A 52 13.73 -12.46 12.84
CA LYS A 52 15.18 -12.29 12.81
C LYS A 52 15.68 -10.96 13.41
N THR A 53 14.87 -9.90 13.31
CA THR A 53 15.31 -8.53 13.60
C THR A 53 14.87 -8.01 14.96
N VAL A 54 13.69 -8.42 15.44
CA VAL A 54 13.12 -7.96 16.70
C VAL A 54 13.51 -8.92 17.82
N GLN A 55 14.25 -8.43 18.81
CA GLN A 55 14.86 -9.29 19.84
C GLN A 55 13.85 -9.74 20.89
N ASP A 56 12.93 -8.86 21.27
CA ASP A 56 11.87 -9.17 22.22
C ASP A 56 10.78 -9.99 21.52
N PRO A 57 10.49 -11.22 21.99
CA PRO A 57 9.52 -12.11 21.34
C PRO A 57 8.09 -11.58 21.38
N GLU A 58 7.70 -10.83 22.42
CA GLU A 58 6.37 -10.23 22.50
C GLU A 58 6.25 -9.04 21.55
N GLN A 59 7.31 -8.23 21.40
CA GLN A 59 7.34 -7.18 20.38
C GLN A 59 7.35 -7.76 18.96
N ALA A 60 8.06 -8.87 18.72
CA ALA A 60 8.06 -9.55 17.43
C ALA A 60 6.65 -10.05 17.06
N LYS A 61 5.94 -10.66 18.02
CA LYS A 61 4.54 -11.07 17.86
C LYS A 61 3.63 -9.90 17.53
N GLN A 62 3.80 -8.77 18.20
CA GLN A 62 3.00 -7.56 17.93
C GLN A 62 3.31 -6.94 16.57
N ALA A 63 4.59 -6.85 16.19
CA ALA A 63 5.01 -6.38 14.88
C ALA A 63 4.45 -7.26 13.76
N ARG A 64 4.45 -8.59 13.95
CA ARG A 64 3.81 -9.53 13.03
C ARG A 64 2.31 -9.25 12.89
N GLY A 65 1.60 -9.09 14.01
CA GLY A 65 0.16 -8.76 13.98
C GLY A 65 -0.13 -7.46 13.21
N ILE A 66 0.70 -6.44 13.38
CA ILE A 66 0.58 -5.19 12.61
C ILE A 66 0.78 -5.43 11.10
N VAL A 67 1.73 -6.26 10.71
CA VAL A 67 1.94 -6.60 9.29
C VAL A 67 0.76 -7.40 8.72
N GLU A 68 0.20 -8.33 9.49
CA GLU A 68 -1.01 -9.08 9.10
C GLU A 68 -2.20 -8.13 8.89
N GLU A 69 -2.38 -7.13 9.77
CA GLU A 69 -3.39 -6.06 9.60
C GLU A 69 -3.14 -5.23 8.32
N ILE A 70 -1.89 -4.84 8.03
CA ILE A 70 -1.55 -4.13 6.79
C ILE A 70 -1.91 -4.96 5.55
N VAL A 71 -1.58 -6.25 5.56
CA VAL A 71 -1.90 -7.15 4.44
C VAL A 71 -3.41 -7.31 4.27
N ALA A 72 -4.18 -7.36 5.36
CA ALA A 72 -5.64 -7.40 5.29
C ALA A 72 -6.21 -6.15 4.61
N GLU A 73 -5.73 -4.95 4.97
CA GLU A 73 -6.13 -3.69 4.31
C GLU A 73 -5.82 -3.68 2.82
N VAL A 74 -4.63 -4.16 2.44
CA VAL A 74 -4.23 -4.26 1.02
C VAL A 74 -5.13 -5.24 0.27
N LYS A 75 -5.40 -6.43 0.83
CA LYS A 75 -6.28 -7.43 0.23
C LYS A 75 -7.70 -6.88 0.06
N GLN A 76 -8.22 -6.18 1.07
CA GLN A 76 -9.53 -5.55 1.00
C GLN A 76 -9.60 -4.50 -0.13
N SER A 77 -8.61 -3.60 -0.22
CA SER A 77 -8.59 -2.58 -1.30
C SER A 77 -8.51 -3.21 -2.69
N ILE A 78 -7.71 -4.27 -2.86
CA ILE A 78 -7.63 -5.05 -4.10
C ILE A 78 -8.99 -5.65 -4.49
N GLN A 79 -9.77 -6.14 -3.52
CA GLN A 79 -11.11 -6.69 -3.77
C GLN A 79 -12.16 -5.62 -4.08
N GLN A 80 -12.05 -4.44 -3.49
CA GLN A 80 -13.05 -3.36 -3.62
C GLN A 80 -12.84 -2.52 -4.88
N ASN A 81 -11.60 -2.26 -5.30
CA ASN A 81 -11.28 -1.39 -6.43
C ASN A 81 -12.01 -1.77 -7.75
N PRO A 82 -12.11 -3.05 -8.15
CA PRO A 82 -12.84 -3.44 -9.35
C PRO A 82 -14.32 -3.03 -9.35
N GLN A 83 -14.96 -2.95 -8.18
CA GLN A 83 -16.38 -2.59 -8.06
C GLN A 83 -16.63 -1.11 -8.42
N PHE A 84 -15.67 -0.23 -8.18
CA PHE A 84 -15.76 1.17 -8.62
C PHE A 84 -15.68 1.27 -10.15
N HIS A 85 -14.78 0.49 -10.76
CA HIS A 85 -14.69 0.42 -12.22
C HIS A 85 -15.95 -0.16 -12.85
N GLN A 86 -16.51 -1.22 -12.27
CA GLN A 86 -17.78 -1.80 -12.71
C GLN A 86 -18.91 -0.77 -12.66
N ARG A 87 -19.06 -0.04 -11.55
CA ARG A 87 -20.07 1.02 -11.43
C ARG A 87 -19.89 2.14 -12.45
N LEU A 88 -18.66 2.52 -12.77
CA LEU A 88 -18.39 3.49 -13.85
C LEU A 88 -18.83 2.95 -15.22
N TYR A 89 -18.57 1.66 -15.51
CA TYR A 89 -19.02 1.05 -16.76
C TYR A 89 -20.54 0.97 -16.88
N GLU A 90 -21.22 0.59 -15.79
CA GLU A 90 -22.69 0.55 -15.72
C GLU A 90 -23.30 1.95 -15.85
N LEU A 91 -22.71 2.96 -15.22
CA LEU A 91 -23.19 4.33 -15.35
C LEU A 91 -22.98 4.87 -16.77
N ASN A 92 -21.86 4.51 -17.41
CA ASN A 92 -21.56 4.91 -18.79
C ASN A 92 -22.51 4.31 -19.85
N SER A 93 -23.24 3.24 -19.53
CA SER A 93 -24.28 2.71 -20.43
C SER A 93 -25.66 3.35 -20.22
N THR A 94 -25.80 4.27 -19.27
CA THR A 94 -27.05 4.95 -18.94
C THR A 94 -27.11 6.32 -19.61
N TYR A 95 -28.02 6.51 -20.58
CA TYR A 95 -28.12 7.75 -21.37
C TYR A 95 -28.42 9.00 -20.54
N GLU A 96 -29.21 8.84 -19.48
CA GLU A 96 -29.63 9.93 -18.58
C GLU A 96 -28.62 10.19 -17.45
N ALA A 97 -27.51 9.45 -17.39
CA ALA A 97 -26.50 9.63 -16.36
C ALA A 97 -25.94 11.05 -16.36
N THR A 98 -25.86 11.63 -15.16
CA THR A 98 -25.39 12.99 -14.94
C THR A 98 -23.90 13.02 -14.63
N PRO A 99 -23.18 14.11 -14.94
CA PRO A 99 -21.78 14.29 -14.53
C PRO A 99 -21.57 14.09 -13.02
N GLU A 100 -22.53 14.51 -12.20
CA GLU A 100 -22.48 14.41 -10.74
C GLU A 100 -22.40 12.95 -10.25
N GLU A 101 -23.10 12.03 -10.92
CA GLU A 101 -23.06 10.60 -10.62
C GLU A 101 -21.70 9.98 -10.93
N PHE A 102 -21.05 10.39 -12.02
CA PHE A 102 -19.68 9.96 -12.32
C PHE A 102 -18.70 10.49 -11.29
N THR A 103 -18.77 11.79 -10.97
CA THR A 103 -17.88 12.41 -9.99
C THR A 103 -18.05 11.77 -8.61
N LYS A 104 -19.29 11.40 -8.25
CA LYS A 104 -19.54 10.69 -6.99
C LYS A 104 -18.82 9.36 -6.91
N ILE A 105 -18.82 8.55 -7.97
CA ILE A 105 -18.11 7.25 -7.96
C ILE A 105 -16.59 7.47 -7.85
N LEU A 106 -16.05 8.49 -8.52
CA LEU A 106 -14.63 8.85 -8.45
C LEU A 106 -14.23 9.36 -7.05
N ASP A 107 -15.07 10.19 -6.43
CA ASP A 107 -14.86 10.69 -5.08
C ASP A 107 -14.90 9.55 -4.05
N ASP A 108 -15.88 8.64 -4.19
CA ASP A 108 -15.97 7.47 -3.31
C ASP A 108 -14.71 6.58 -3.44
N LEU A 109 -14.17 6.40 -4.67
CA LEU A 109 -12.92 5.67 -4.90
C LEU A 109 -11.72 6.40 -4.29
N ASN A 110 -11.63 7.73 -4.45
CA ASN A 110 -10.55 8.53 -3.89
C ASN A 110 -10.55 8.49 -2.36
N ASN A 111 -11.72 8.59 -1.75
CA ASN A 111 -11.90 8.49 -0.31
C ASN A 111 -11.53 7.10 0.22
N ASP A 112 -11.88 6.04 -0.51
CA ASP A 112 -11.50 4.66 -0.20
C ASP A 112 -9.98 4.46 -0.18
N ARG A 113 -9.30 4.93 -1.24
CA ARG A 113 -7.84 4.91 -1.35
C ARG A 113 -7.17 5.68 -0.22
N MET A 114 -7.66 6.88 0.09
CA MET A 114 -7.11 7.73 1.15
C MET A 114 -7.29 7.09 2.53
N ARG A 115 -8.44 6.50 2.80
CA ARG A 115 -8.72 5.78 4.05
C ARG A 115 -7.78 4.60 4.24
N THR A 116 -7.62 3.78 3.20
CA THR A 116 -6.69 2.63 3.21
C THR A 116 -5.25 3.08 3.45
N ALA A 117 -4.78 4.09 2.70
CA ALA A 117 -3.43 4.63 2.85
C ALA A 117 -3.16 5.18 4.25
N THR A 118 -4.13 5.93 4.81
CA THR A 118 -4.04 6.49 6.16
C THR A 118 -3.94 5.39 7.22
N LYS A 119 -4.75 4.33 7.09
CA LYS A 119 -4.70 3.20 8.03
C LYS A 119 -3.37 2.45 7.97
N ILE A 120 -2.87 2.14 6.77
CA ILE A 120 -1.56 1.50 6.59
C ILE A 120 -0.44 2.38 7.17
N LEU A 121 -0.50 3.70 6.95
CA LEU A 121 0.48 4.63 7.52
C LEU A 121 0.45 4.63 9.05
N GLY A 122 -0.75 4.67 9.64
CA GLY A 122 -0.93 4.58 11.09
C GLY A 122 -0.38 3.28 11.67
N LEU A 123 -0.65 2.14 11.02
CA LEU A 123 -0.11 0.84 11.40
C LEU A 123 1.43 0.82 11.34
N ARG A 124 2.03 1.41 10.30
CA ARG A 124 3.48 1.54 10.20
C ARG A 124 4.07 2.34 11.36
N PHE A 125 3.48 3.47 11.73
CA PHE A 125 3.95 4.25 12.88
C PHE A 125 3.72 3.55 14.22
N LYS A 126 2.62 2.80 14.37
CA LYS A 126 2.38 1.93 15.52
C LYS A 126 3.50 0.88 15.67
N MET A 127 3.98 0.32 14.56
CA MET A 127 5.13 -0.59 14.57
C MET A 127 6.43 0.14 14.93
N ILE A 128 6.71 1.31 14.33
CA ILE A 128 7.90 2.12 14.65
C ILE A 128 7.99 2.44 16.14
N ALA A 129 6.87 2.83 16.75
CA ALA A 129 6.82 3.20 18.17
C ALA A 129 7.13 2.05 19.14
N ARG A 130 7.10 0.80 18.65
CA ARG A 130 7.35 -0.41 19.45
C ARG A 130 8.76 -0.94 19.32
N LEU A 131 9.45 -0.61 18.24
CA LEU A 131 10.78 -1.11 17.94
C LEU A 131 11.83 -0.11 18.39
N THR A 132 13.01 -0.62 18.74
CA THR A 132 14.18 0.25 18.87
C THR A 132 14.55 0.84 17.51
N ALA A 133 15.30 1.95 17.52
CA ALA A 133 15.77 2.58 16.28
C ALA A 133 16.60 1.60 15.42
N GLN A 134 17.36 0.71 16.05
CA GLN A 134 18.20 -0.27 15.35
C GLN A 134 17.39 -1.41 14.75
N GLU A 135 16.41 -1.96 15.48
CA GLU A 135 15.48 -2.96 14.96
C GLU A 135 14.66 -2.40 13.80
N TRP A 136 14.14 -1.18 13.95
CA TRP A 136 13.41 -0.50 12.89
C TRP A 136 14.27 -0.30 11.64
N LYS A 137 15.51 0.16 11.80
CA LYS A 137 16.45 0.32 10.68
C LYS A 137 16.64 -1.01 9.94
N ALA A 138 17.00 -2.07 10.66
CA ALA A 138 17.25 -3.40 10.09
C ALA A 138 16.00 -3.96 9.38
N LEU A 139 14.83 -3.85 10.02
CA LEU A 139 13.56 -4.27 9.44
C LEU A 139 13.22 -3.46 8.17
N SER A 140 13.38 -2.14 8.20
CA SER A 140 13.06 -1.27 7.06
C SER A 140 13.98 -1.51 5.85
N GLU A 141 15.27 -1.75 6.08
CA GLU A 141 16.24 -2.11 5.05
C GLU A 141 15.93 -3.48 4.45
N GLY A 142 15.64 -4.49 5.28
CA GLY A 142 15.25 -5.82 4.80
C GLY A 142 13.94 -5.81 4.00
N MET A 143 12.94 -5.04 4.43
CA MET A 143 11.70 -4.84 3.66
C MET A 143 11.94 -4.15 2.31
N ALA A 144 12.86 -3.18 2.26
CA ALA A 144 13.22 -2.51 1.01
C ALA A 144 13.88 -3.47 0.01
N LEU A 145 14.77 -4.35 0.49
CA LEU A 145 15.38 -5.40 -0.32
C LEU A 145 14.34 -6.40 -0.84
N SER A 146 13.39 -6.83 0.01
CA SER A 146 12.29 -7.71 -0.41
C SER A 146 11.45 -7.06 -1.51
N ARG A 147 10.99 -5.82 -1.32
CA ARG A 147 10.22 -5.08 -2.32
C ARG A 147 10.94 -4.95 -3.67
N ASN A 148 12.25 -4.73 -3.66
CA ASN A 148 13.03 -4.61 -4.91
C ASN A 148 13.01 -5.91 -5.72
N ARG A 149 12.95 -7.09 -5.09
CA ARG A 149 12.83 -8.37 -5.82
C ARG A 149 11.53 -8.45 -6.61
N TYR A 150 10.42 -8.02 -6.01
CA TYR A 150 9.12 -8.01 -6.69
C TYR A 150 8.99 -6.92 -7.76
N ARG A 151 9.76 -5.83 -7.67
CA ARG A 151 9.76 -4.75 -8.66
C ARG A 151 10.41 -5.14 -9.99
N HIS A 152 11.36 -6.08 -9.95
CA HIS A 152 12.17 -6.46 -11.12
C HIS A 152 11.72 -7.75 -11.80
N GLY A 153 10.60 -8.36 -11.38
CA GLY A 153 10.02 -9.55 -12.01
C GLY A 153 10.96 -10.73 -11.98
N THR A 154 10.91 -11.52 -10.90
CA THR A 154 11.40 -12.90 -10.93
C THR A 154 10.29 -13.82 -11.43
#